data_AF-A0A2D4EW32-F1
#
_entry.id   AF-A0A2D4EW32-F1
#
_cell.length_a   1.000
_cell.length_b   1.000
_cell.length_c   1.000
_cell.angle_alpha   90.00
_cell.angle_beta   90.00
_cell.angle_gamma   90.00
#
_symmetry.space_group_name_H-M   'P 1'
#
loop_
_entity.id
_entity.type
_entity.pdbx_description
1 polymer ?
#
loop_
_entity_poly.entity_id
_entity_poly.type
_entity_poly.pdbx_seq_one_letter_code
_entity_poly.pdbx_strand_id
1 'polypeptide(L)'
;GQRLEESLEYQQFVANVEEEEAWINEKMTLVASEDYGDTLAAIQGLLKKHEAFESDFTVHKDRVNDVCANGEDLIKKNNHHEENITAKMKSLKGKVSDLERAASQRKAKLDENSAFLQFNWKADVVESWIGEKENSLKTDDYGRDLSSVQTLLTKQETFDAGL
;
A
#
# COMPACT_ATOMS: atom_id res chain seq x y z
N GLY A 1 29.60 -34.03 -23.36
CA GLY A 1 28.15 -33.82 -23.52
C GLY A 1 27.55 -33.49 -22.17
N GLN A 2 27.23 -34.51 -21.39
CA GLN A 2 26.45 -34.42 -20.14
C GLN A 2 26.95 -33.40 -19.09
N ARG A 3 28.26 -33.36 -18.79
CA ARG A 3 28.82 -32.40 -17.82
C ARG A 3 28.71 -30.92 -18.24
N LEU A 4 28.68 -30.63 -19.54
CA LEU A 4 28.52 -29.26 -20.05
C LEU A 4 27.06 -28.81 -19.92
N GLU A 5 26.13 -29.74 -20.14
CA GLU A 5 24.68 -29.50 -20.00
C GLU A 5 24.30 -29.27 -18.53
N GLU A 6 24.79 -30.11 -17.62
CA GLU A 6 24.63 -29.93 -16.16
C GLU A 6 25.19 -28.57 -15.69
N SER A 7 26.35 -28.18 -16.22
CA SER A 7 26.94 -26.88 -15.91
C SER A 7 26.12 -25.73 -16.47
N LEU A 8 25.51 -25.87 -17.66
CA LEU A 8 24.66 -24.85 -18.25
C LEU A 8 23.39 -24.65 -17.42
N GLU A 9 22.69 -25.72 -17.07
CA GLU A 9 21.47 -25.63 -16.26
C GLU A 9 21.75 -25.01 -14.88
N TYR A 10 22.87 -25.37 -14.24
CA TYR A 10 23.28 -24.76 -12.97
C TYR A 10 23.56 -23.26 -13.11
N GLN A 11 24.27 -22.83 -14.14
CA GLN A 11 24.55 -21.41 -14.36
C GLN A 11 23.26 -20.62 -14.64
N GLN A 12 22.31 -21.19 -15.36
CA GLN A 12 20.98 -20.59 -15.56
C GLN A 12 20.23 -20.44 -14.23
N PHE A 13 20.22 -21.47 -13.39
CA PHE A 13 19.66 -21.39 -12.04
C PHE A 13 20.29 -20.26 -11.22
N VAL A 14 21.62 -20.18 -11.22
CA VAL A 14 22.35 -19.12 -10.49
C VAL A 14 21.98 -17.73 -10.99
N ALA A 15 21.93 -17.53 -12.31
CA ALA A 15 21.54 -16.27 -12.90
C ALA A 15 20.10 -15.86 -12.52
N ASN A 16 19.16 -16.80 -12.56
CA ASN A 16 17.77 -16.53 -12.16
C ASN A 16 17.67 -16.18 -10.66
N VAL A 17 18.43 -16.85 -9.78
CA VAL A 17 18.49 -16.49 -8.36
C VAL A 17 19.02 -15.06 -8.20
N GLU A 18 20.10 -14.70 -8.91
CA GLU A 18 20.70 -13.37 -8.80
C GLU A 18 19.77 -12.26 -9.32
N GLU A 19 19.01 -12.51 -10.38
CA GLU A 19 18.00 -11.59 -10.89
C GLU A 19 16.91 -11.32 -9.84
N GLU A 20 16.34 -12.39 -9.25
CA GLU A 20 15.30 -12.25 -8.23
C GLU A 20 15.84 -11.62 -6.94
N GLU A 21 17.06 -11.97 -6.51
CA GLU A 21 17.69 -11.33 -5.34
C GLU A 21 17.95 -9.84 -5.57
N ALA A 22 18.39 -9.43 -6.77
CA ALA A 22 18.59 -8.04 -7.11
C ALA A 22 17.26 -7.26 -7.06
N TRP A 23 16.20 -7.81 -7.63
CA TRP A 23 14.88 -7.22 -7.59
C TRP A 23 14.36 -7.07 -6.15
N ILE A 24 14.48 -8.13 -5.33
CA ILE A 24 14.06 -8.08 -3.92
C ILE A 24 14.82 -6.98 -3.16
N ASN A 25 16.14 -6.87 -3.33
CA ASN A 25 16.94 -5.85 -2.65
C ASN A 25 16.55 -4.43 -3.07
N GLU A 26 16.28 -4.21 -4.36
CA GLU A 26 15.75 -2.94 -4.86
C GLU A 26 14.42 -2.59 -4.18
N LYS A 27 13.46 -3.53 -4.18
CA LYS A 27 12.14 -3.30 -3.59
C LYS A 27 12.18 -3.18 -2.07
N MET A 28 13.06 -3.89 -1.39
CA MET A 28 13.29 -3.76 0.06
C MET A 28 13.60 -2.30 0.43
N THR A 29 14.42 -1.63 -0.38
CA THR A 29 14.77 -0.22 -0.15
C THR A 29 13.53 0.69 -0.33
N LEU A 30 12.68 0.40 -1.31
CA LEU A 30 11.47 1.18 -1.56
C LEU A 30 10.42 1.00 -0.46
N VAL A 31 10.21 -0.23 0.02
CA VAL A 31 9.24 -0.51 1.10
C VAL A 31 9.74 -0.01 2.47
N ALA A 32 11.05 0.16 2.65
CA ALA A 32 11.64 0.71 3.87
C ALA A 32 11.43 2.22 4.04
N SER A 33 10.85 2.91 3.05
CA SER A 33 10.50 4.32 3.18
C SER A 33 9.61 4.57 4.41
N GLU A 34 9.79 5.70 5.09
CA GLU A 34 8.94 6.15 6.18
C GLU A 34 8.02 7.31 5.77
N ASP A 35 7.94 7.60 4.47
CA ASP A 35 6.94 8.52 3.93
C ASP A 35 5.57 7.83 3.87
N TYR A 36 4.64 8.38 4.64
CA TYR A 36 3.24 7.96 4.72
C TYR A 36 2.26 9.05 4.22
N GLY A 37 2.76 10.20 3.74
CA GLY A 37 1.94 11.33 3.27
C GLY A 37 1.27 12.13 4.39
N ASP A 38 0.99 13.40 4.11
CA ASP A 38 0.43 14.39 5.04
C ASP A 38 -0.96 14.90 4.63
N THR A 39 -1.44 14.50 3.46
CA THR A 39 -2.73 14.88 2.90
C THR A 39 -3.47 13.67 2.35
N LEU A 40 -4.81 13.74 2.26
CA LEU A 40 -5.63 12.69 1.66
C LEU A 40 -5.20 12.34 0.24
N ALA A 41 -4.80 13.32 -0.56
CA ALA A 41 -4.32 13.09 -1.92
C ALA A 41 -2.97 12.34 -1.92
N ALA A 42 -2.03 12.73 -1.06
CA ALA A 42 -0.72 12.11 -0.96
C ALA A 42 -0.83 10.63 -0.52
N ILE A 43 -1.60 10.35 0.55
CA ILE A 43 -1.75 8.99 1.05
C ILE A 43 -2.44 8.07 0.03
N GLN A 44 -3.45 8.56 -0.71
CA GLN A 44 -4.09 7.79 -1.77
C GLN A 44 -3.11 7.46 -2.91
N GLY A 45 -2.23 8.39 -3.26
CA GLY A 45 -1.15 8.14 -4.22
C GLY A 45 -0.15 7.09 -3.74
N LEU A 46 0.22 7.12 -2.45
CA LEU A 46 1.12 6.12 -1.85
C LEU A 46 0.47 4.73 -1.76
N LEU A 47 -0.81 4.65 -1.40
CA LEU A 47 -1.57 3.41 -1.38
C LEU A 47 -1.63 2.77 -2.77
N LYS A 48 -1.95 3.54 -3.81
CA LYS A 48 -1.97 3.06 -5.19
C LYS A 48 -0.60 2.56 -5.67
N LYS A 49 0.48 3.24 -5.29
CA LYS A 49 1.85 2.76 -5.57
C LYS A 49 2.14 1.45 -4.85
N HIS A 50 1.66 1.30 -3.61
CA HIS A 50 1.83 0.06 -2.85
C HIS A 50 1.05 -1.10 -3.47
N GLU A 51 -0.18 -0.88 -3.90
CA GLU A 51 -0.99 -1.88 -4.62
C GLU A 51 -0.29 -2.36 -5.91
N ALA A 52 0.31 -1.44 -6.68
CA ALA A 52 1.11 -1.80 -7.85
C ALA A 52 2.31 -2.66 -7.47
N PHE A 53 3.01 -2.32 -6.39
CA PHE A 53 4.10 -3.14 -5.85
C PHE A 53 3.61 -4.55 -5.42
N GLU A 54 2.45 -4.68 -4.78
CA GLU A 54 1.90 -5.98 -4.36
C GLU A 54 1.55 -6.87 -5.57
N SER A 55 1.06 -6.27 -6.65
CA SER A 55 0.83 -6.96 -7.93
C SER A 55 2.15 -7.48 -8.50
N ASP A 56 3.18 -6.64 -8.59
CA ASP A 56 4.50 -7.05 -9.07
C ASP A 56 5.09 -8.14 -8.16
N PHE A 57 4.96 -7.98 -6.84
CA PHE A 57 5.49 -8.93 -5.87
C PHE A 57 4.87 -10.32 -6.00
N THR A 58 3.58 -10.40 -6.34
CA THR A 58 2.91 -11.68 -6.60
C THR A 58 3.56 -12.40 -7.79
N VAL A 59 3.84 -11.69 -8.88
CA VAL A 59 4.53 -12.25 -10.06
C VAL A 59 5.94 -12.74 -9.69
N HIS A 60 6.68 -11.98 -8.90
CA HIS A 60 8.02 -12.37 -8.46
C HIS A 60 8.01 -13.55 -7.47
N LYS A 61 6.99 -13.68 -6.62
CA LYS A 61 6.82 -14.87 -5.77
C LYS A 61 6.65 -16.14 -6.61
N ASP A 62 5.86 -16.07 -7.68
CA ASP A 62 5.69 -17.19 -8.61
C ASP A 62 7.01 -17.53 -9.31
N ARG A 63 7.75 -16.53 -9.80
CA ARG A 63 9.09 -16.74 -10.39
C ARG A 63 10.07 -17.39 -9.40
N VAL A 64 10.09 -16.94 -8.13
CA VAL A 64 10.92 -17.55 -7.09
C VAL A 64 10.54 -19.02 -6.84
N ASN A 65 9.24 -19.34 -6.86
CA ASN A 65 8.79 -20.72 -6.74
C ASN A 65 9.29 -21.57 -7.91
N ASP A 66 9.21 -21.07 -9.14
CA ASP A 66 9.73 -21.74 -10.34
C ASP A 66 11.25 -21.95 -10.28
N VAL A 67 12.01 -20.95 -9.82
CA VAL A 67 13.46 -21.05 -9.62
C VAL A 67 13.80 -22.09 -8.57
N CYS A 68 13.02 -22.17 -7.48
CA CYS A 68 13.22 -23.19 -6.46
C CYS A 68 12.87 -24.59 -6.99
N ALA A 69 11.79 -24.75 -7.77
CA ALA A 69 11.46 -26.03 -8.39
C ALA A 69 12.57 -26.49 -9.35
N ASN A 70 13.12 -25.58 -10.16
CA ASN A 70 14.27 -25.87 -11.01
C ASN A 70 15.50 -26.31 -10.18
N GLY A 71 15.81 -25.62 -9.08
CA GLY A 71 16.88 -26.00 -8.18
C GLY A 71 16.69 -27.40 -7.57
N GLU A 72 15.47 -27.74 -7.15
CA GLU A 72 15.15 -29.08 -6.65
C GLU A 72 15.34 -30.16 -7.73
N ASP A 73 15.00 -29.88 -8.99
CA ASP A 73 15.20 -30.81 -10.10
C ASP A 73 16.68 -30.99 -10.44
N LEU A 74 17.50 -29.93 -10.33
CA LEU A 74 18.96 -30.03 -10.46
C LEU A 74 19.57 -30.95 -9.39
N ILE A 75 19.09 -30.86 -8.15
CA ILE A 75 19.52 -31.74 -7.06
C ILE A 75 19.16 -33.20 -7.37
N LYS A 76 17.92 -33.48 -7.82
CA LYS A 76 17.48 -34.83 -8.18
C LYS A 76 18.28 -35.45 -9.33
N LYS A 77 18.80 -34.63 -10.26
CA LYS A 77 19.71 -35.07 -11.33
C LYS A 77 21.13 -35.40 -10.82
N ASN A 78 21.35 -35.41 -9.51
CA ASN A 78 22.63 -35.69 -8.85
C ASN A 78 23.73 -34.68 -9.22
N ASN A 79 23.34 -33.39 -9.33
CA ASN A 79 24.27 -32.31 -9.60
C ASN A 79 25.23 -32.12 -8.42
N HIS A 80 26.53 -32.03 -8.69
CA HIS A 80 27.60 -31.88 -7.69
C HIS A 80 27.51 -30.56 -6.88
N HIS A 81 26.60 -29.64 -7.23
CA HIS A 81 26.40 -28.36 -6.56
C HIS A 81 25.22 -28.34 -5.56
N GLU A 82 24.72 -29.50 -5.12
CA GLU A 82 23.55 -29.63 -4.23
C GLU A 82 23.55 -28.67 -3.02
N GLU A 83 24.68 -28.58 -2.31
CA GLU A 83 24.81 -27.70 -1.13
C GLU A 83 24.61 -26.22 -1.50
N ASN A 84 25.19 -25.78 -2.62
CA ASN A 84 25.08 -24.40 -3.09
C ASN A 84 23.65 -24.08 -3.54
N ILE A 85 23.04 -24.99 -4.31
CA ILE A 85 21.67 -24.86 -4.79
C ILE A 85 20.71 -24.75 -3.60
N THR A 86 20.85 -25.64 -2.62
CA THR A 86 20.04 -25.63 -1.39
C THR A 86 20.22 -24.34 -0.60
N ALA A 87 21.46 -23.87 -0.43
CA ALA A 87 21.75 -22.62 0.28
C ALA A 87 21.15 -21.40 -0.44
N LYS A 88 21.26 -21.32 -1.78
CA LYS A 88 20.69 -20.25 -2.59
C LYS A 88 19.17 -20.23 -2.53
N MET A 89 18.50 -21.38 -2.67
CA MET A 89 17.03 -21.46 -2.55
C MET A 89 16.57 -21.03 -1.16
N LYS A 90 17.25 -21.47 -0.09
CA LYS A 90 16.92 -21.08 1.28
C LYS A 90 17.11 -19.58 1.50
N SER A 91 18.21 -19.01 1.02
CA SER A 91 18.48 -17.56 1.06
C SER A 91 17.37 -16.78 0.35
N LEU A 92 17.04 -17.16 -0.89
CA LEU A 92 16.03 -16.50 -1.70
C LEU A 92 14.64 -16.54 -1.05
N LYS A 93 14.20 -17.70 -0.55
CA LYS A 93 12.94 -17.84 0.22
C LYS A 93 12.93 -16.96 1.48
N GLY A 94 14.06 -16.86 2.17
CA GLY A 94 14.22 -15.96 3.32
C GLY A 94 14.03 -14.50 2.94
N LYS A 95 14.71 -14.03 1.89
CA LYS A 95 14.60 -12.66 1.37
C LYS A 95 13.17 -12.32 0.94
N VAL A 96 12.46 -13.23 0.28
CA VAL A 96 11.04 -13.06 -0.06
C VAL A 96 10.18 -12.88 1.20
N SER A 97 10.41 -13.71 2.22
CA SER A 97 9.67 -13.62 3.49
C SER A 97 9.93 -12.30 4.22
N ASP A 98 11.17 -11.81 4.17
CA ASP A 98 11.53 -10.51 4.74
C ASP A 98 10.87 -9.35 4.01
N LEU A 99 10.84 -9.38 2.68
CA LEU A 99 10.14 -8.38 1.86
C LEU A 99 8.64 -8.38 2.10
N GLU A 100 8.01 -9.55 2.19
CA GLU A 100 6.59 -9.68 2.51
C GLU A 100 6.24 -9.06 3.87
N ARG A 101 7.08 -9.32 4.88
CA ARG A 101 6.91 -8.73 6.21
C ARG A 101 7.07 -7.20 6.18
N ALA A 102 8.09 -6.69 5.50
CA ALA A 102 8.33 -5.25 5.38
C ALA A 102 7.18 -4.56 4.62
N ALA A 103 6.71 -5.15 3.52
CA ALA A 103 5.57 -4.69 2.76
C ALA A 103 4.29 -4.62 3.62
N SER A 104 3.99 -5.70 4.34
CA SER A 104 2.83 -5.78 5.23
C SER A 104 2.86 -4.70 6.33
N GLN A 105 4.03 -4.45 6.92
CA GLN A 105 4.21 -3.39 7.91
C GLN A 105 4.01 -2.00 7.29
N ARG A 106 4.55 -1.76 6.10
CA ARG A 106 4.33 -0.50 5.38
C ARG A 106 2.85 -0.28 5.06
N LYS A 107 2.16 -1.31 4.57
CA LYS A 107 0.73 -1.26 4.25
C LYS A 107 -0.10 -0.88 5.47
N ALA A 108 0.14 -1.53 6.61
CA ALA A 108 -0.55 -1.23 7.86
C ALA A 108 -0.40 0.25 8.27
N LYS A 109 0.81 0.81 8.19
CA LYS A 109 1.06 2.23 8.51
C LYS A 109 0.37 3.18 7.51
N LEU A 110 0.37 2.85 6.22
CA LEU A 110 -0.34 3.64 5.21
C LEU A 110 -1.85 3.65 5.46
N ASP A 111 -2.43 2.49 5.79
CA ASP A 111 -3.85 2.36 6.08
C ASP A 111 -4.24 3.11 7.37
N GLU A 112 -3.42 3.01 8.42
CA GLU A 112 -3.60 3.76 9.66
C GLU A 112 -3.58 5.28 9.41
N ASN A 113 -2.57 5.78 8.69
CA ASN A 113 -2.49 7.20 8.38
C ASN A 113 -3.64 7.68 7.48
N SER A 114 -4.06 6.84 6.51
CA SER A 114 -5.25 7.11 5.69
C SER A 114 -6.50 7.27 6.54
N ALA A 115 -6.71 6.36 7.49
CA ALA A 115 -7.85 6.43 8.41
C ALA A 115 -7.81 7.68 9.29
N PHE A 116 -6.63 8.04 9.81
CA PHE A 116 -6.43 9.25 10.60
C PHE A 116 -6.76 10.53 9.80
N LEU A 117 -6.23 10.67 8.59
CA LEU A 117 -6.49 11.83 7.74
C LEU A 117 -7.96 11.93 7.33
N GLN A 118 -8.62 10.80 7.07
CA GLN A 118 -10.05 10.78 6.77
C GLN A 118 -10.89 11.19 7.98
N PHE A 119 -10.48 10.80 9.19
CA PHE A 119 -11.15 11.22 10.41
C PHE A 119 -11.03 12.72 10.61
N ASN A 120 -9.83 13.30 10.51
CA ASN A 120 -9.62 14.74 10.66
C ASN A 120 -10.44 15.53 9.63
N TRP A 121 -10.40 15.13 8.36
CA TRP A 121 -11.21 15.79 7.33
C TRP A 121 -12.71 15.75 7.65
N LYS A 122 -13.23 14.62 8.15
CA LYS A 122 -14.63 14.53 8.57
C LYS A 122 -14.92 15.43 9.77
N ALA A 123 -14.02 15.51 10.74
CA ALA A 123 -14.15 16.39 11.88
C ALA A 123 -14.20 17.87 11.45
N ASP A 124 -13.27 18.30 10.59
CA ASP A 124 -13.24 19.66 10.05
C ASP A 124 -14.53 20.03 9.30
N VAL A 125 -15.07 19.09 8.51
CA VAL A 125 -16.34 19.28 7.80
C VAL A 125 -17.50 19.47 8.78
N VAL A 126 -17.54 18.67 9.86
CA VAL A 126 -18.57 18.79 10.90
C VAL A 126 -18.40 20.08 11.69
N GLU A 127 -17.18 20.47 12.06
CA GLU A 127 -16.90 21.71 12.77
C GLU A 127 -17.29 22.95 11.94
N SER A 128 -16.97 22.96 10.64
CA SER A 128 -17.41 24.01 9.71
C SER A 128 -18.94 24.09 9.66
N TRP A 129 -19.62 22.95 9.54
CA TRP A 129 -21.08 22.91 9.53
C TRP A 129 -21.67 23.44 10.83
N ILE A 130 -21.14 23.04 11.99
CA ILE A 130 -21.58 23.57 13.30
C ILE A 130 -21.35 25.09 13.36
N GLY A 131 -20.18 25.58 12.96
CA GLY A 131 -19.87 27.00 12.95
C GLY A 131 -20.82 27.83 12.06
N GLU A 132 -21.17 27.32 10.88
CA GLU A 132 -22.16 27.92 9.99
C GLU A 132 -23.56 27.99 10.65
N LYS A 133 -23.96 26.92 11.33
CA LYS A 133 -25.23 26.85 12.07
C LYS A 133 -25.26 27.81 13.24
N GLU A 134 -24.21 27.86 14.06
CA GLU A 134 -24.10 28.80 15.18
C GLU A 134 -24.12 30.25 14.73
N ASN A 135 -23.40 30.59 13.65
CA ASN A 135 -23.39 31.95 13.11
C ASN A 135 -24.76 32.38 12.60
N SER A 136 -25.51 31.44 12.01
CA SER A 136 -26.88 31.69 11.54
C SER A 136 -27.88 31.89 12.69
N LEU A 137 -27.63 31.28 13.86
CA LEU A 137 -28.47 31.45 15.05
C LEU A 137 -28.15 32.73 15.85
N LYS A 138 -26.92 33.25 15.74
CA LYS A 138 -26.47 34.47 16.44
C LYS A 138 -26.95 35.77 15.78
N THR A 139 -27.60 35.71 14.62
CA THR A 139 -28.19 36.91 14.03
C THR A 139 -29.48 37.28 14.78
N ASP A 140 -29.42 38.28 15.66
CA ASP A 140 -30.58 38.96 16.26
C ASP A 140 -31.34 39.84 15.24
N ASP A 141 -31.45 39.38 13.98
CA ASP A 141 -32.22 40.06 12.94
C ASP A 141 -33.65 39.52 12.97
N TYR A 142 -34.52 40.25 13.65
CA TYR A 142 -35.95 39.93 13.74
C TYR A 142 -36.76 40.49 12.55
N GLY A 143 -36.10 41.09 11.55
CA GLY A 143 -36.77 41.81 10.48
C GLY A 143 -37.29 43.16 10.94
N ARG A 144 -37.44 44.09 10.00
CA ARG A 144 -37.84 45.49 10.27
C ARG A 144 -39.24 45.80 9.73
N ASP A 145 -39.79 44.89 8.95
CA ASP A 145 -41.10 44.98 8.30
C ASP A 145 -41.68 43.58 8.07
N LEU A 146 -42.95 43.51 7.69
CA LEU A 146 -43.66 42.24 7.46
C LEU A 146 -42.97 41.36 6.42
N SER A 147 -42.39 41.95 5.37
CA SER A 147 -41.75 41.20 4.29
C SER A 147 -40.44 40.55 4.74
N SER A 148 -39.62 41.26 5.52
CA SER A 148 -38.38 40.75 6.11
C SER A 148 -38.66 39.68 7.16
N VAL A 149 -39.66 39.87 8.02
CA VAL A 149 -40.12 38.86 8.99
C VAL A 149 -40.60 37.59 8.28
N GLN A 150 -41.44 37.71 7.24
CA GLN A 150 -41.93 36.56 6.48
C GLN A 150 -40.77 35.79 5.81
N THR A 151 -39.78 36.52 5.27
CA THR A 151 -38.59 35.93 4.65
C THR A 151 -37.72 35.20 5.68
N LEU A 152 -37.56 35.76 6.88
CA LEU A 152 -36.82 35.13 7.98
C LEU A 152 -37.56 33.88 8.48
N LEU A 153 -38.89 33.93 8.59
CA LEU A 153 -39.71 32.78 8.99
C LEU A 153 -39.61 31.63 7.98
N THR A 154 -39.72 31.92 6.68
CA THR A 154 -39.53 30.89 5.64
C THR A 154 -38.12 30.32 5.66
N LYS A 155 -37.08 31.15 5.90
CA LYS A 155 -35.71 30.67 6.08
C LYS A 155 -35.58 29.75 7.30
N GLN A 156 -36.20 30.10 8.43
CA GLN A 156 -36.24 29.27 9.64
C GLN A 156 -36.93 27.93 9.38
N GLU A 157 -38.09 27.93 8.71
CA GLU A 157 -38.81 26.70 8.36
C GLU A 157 -37.97 25.78 7.44
N THR A 158 -37.27 26.35 6.45
CA THR A 158 -36.34 25.56 5.61
C THR A 158 -35.12 25.07 6.38
N PHE A 159 -34.67 25.81 7.40
CA PHE A 159 -33.57 25.42 8.25
C PHE A 159 -33.96 24.24 9.15
N ASP A 160 -35.14 24.30 9.76
CA ASP A 160 -35.68 23.24 10.64
C ASP A 160 -36.01 21.96 9.86
N ALA A 161 -36.44 22.09 8.59
CA ALA A 161 -36.71 20.94 7.73
C ALA A 161 -35.44 20.22 7.22
N GLY A 162 -34.27 20.86 7.32
CA GLY A 162 -32.97 20.31 6.89
C GLY A 162 -32.13 19.73 8.03
N LEU A 163 -32.68 19.68 9.25
CA LEU A 163 -32.10 19.10 10.46
C LEU A 163 -32.58 17.64 10.64
#